data_AF-A0A367EB24-F1
#
_entry.id   AF-A0A367EB24-F1
#
_cell.length_a   1.000
_cell.length_b   1.000
_cell.length_c   1.000
_cell.angle_alpha   90.00
_cell.angle_beta   90.00
_cell.angle_gamma   90.00
#
_symmetry.space_group_name_H-M   'P 1'
#
loop_
_entity.id
_entity.type
_entity.pdbx_description
1 polymer ?
#
loop_
_entity_poly.entity_id
_entity_poly.type
_entity_poly.pdbx_seq_one_letter_code
_entity_poly.pdbx_strand_id
1 'polypeptide(L)'
;MLADVAPHPTPAWARGALMTHVPAAVGASVPVSWSRHGTKIPDGAVLLSWRSTSNGATDVSAQLGLASGEVTLALWPNLCGNWVRIVHPTLHEVLGLHAAMSLAKDALRLANHLLDAR
;
A
#
# COMPACT_ATOMS: atom_id res chain seq x y z
N MET A 1 -5.09 -13.54 2.65
CA MET A 1 -5.74 -13.10 1.42
C MET A 1 -5.78 -11.57 1.33
N LEU A 2 -5.12 -10.96 0.34
CA LEU A 2 -5.66 -9.70 -0.23
C LEU A 2 -7.07 -9.93 -0.79
N ALA A 3 -7.41 -11.18 -1.09
CA ALA A 3 -8.78 -11.64 -1.33
C ALA A 3 -9.70 -11.56 -0.09
N ASP A 4 -9.24 -11.11 1.09
CA ASP A 4 -10.11 -10.81 2.24
C ASP A 4 -10.47 -9.31 2.28
N VAL A 5 -9.68 -8.49 1.58
CA VAL A 5 -9.97 -7.08 1.30
C VAL A 5 -10.98 -6.95 0.15
N ALA A 6 -10.99 -7.93 -0.77
CA ALA A 6 -11.74 -7.89 -2.02
C ALA A 6 -12.92 -8.89 -2.10
N PRO A 7 -13.58 -9.21 -0.97
CA PRO A 7 -15.04 -9.04 -1.00
C PRO A 7 -15.63 -8.39 0.25
N HIS A 8 -14.85 -8.00 1.26
CA HIS A 8 -15.42 -7.24 2.36
C HIS A 8 -15.76 -5.82 1.89
N PRO A 9 -17.02 -5.36 2.05
CA PRO A 9 -17.36 -3.98 1.74
C PRO A 9 -16.44 -3.09 2.57
N THR A 10 -15.78 -2.14 1.90
CA THR A 10 -15.06 -1.06 2.59
C THR A 10 -15.99 -0.51 3.67
N PRO A 11 -15.57 -0.47 4.95
CA PRO A 11 -16.38 0.13 5.98
C PRO A 11 -16.85 1.51 5.50
N ALA A 12 -18.11 1.88 5.73
CA ALA A 12 -18.69 3.11 5.16
C ALA A 12 -17.92 4.39 5.54
N TRP A 13 -17.14 4.34 6.62
CA TRP A 13 -16.28 5.43 7.09
C TRP A 13 -14.87 5.41 6.50
N ALA A 14 -14.47 4.31 5.89
CA ALA A 14 -13.11 4.07 5.42
C ALA A 14 -12.96 4.55 3.97
N ARG A 15 -11.88 5.30 3.74
CA ARG A 15 -11.45 5.75 2.42
C ARG A 15 -10.83 4.60 1.61
N GLY A 16 -10.26 3.61 2.30
CA GLY A 16 -9.58 2.47 1.70
C GLY A 16 -8.77 1.67 2.73
N ALA A 17 -8.08 0.64 2.24
CA ALA A 17 -7.17 -0.21 2.99
C ALA A 17 -5.77 0.41 3.02
N LEU A 18 -5.22 0.59 4.21
CA LEU A 18 -3.85 1.01 4.45
C LEU A 18 -2.95 -0.22 4.66
N MET A 19 -1.85 -0.25 3.91
CA MET A 19 -0.95 -1.38 3.78
C MET A 19 0.48 -0.93 4.03
N THR A 20 1.19 -1.60 4.94
CA THR A 20 2.62 -1.36 5.19
C THR A 20 3.49 -2.51 4.72
N HIS A 21 2.88 -3.66 4.41
CA HIS A 21 3.56 -4.84 3.92
C HIS A 21 2.61 -5.67 3.06
N VAL A 22 3.12 -6.25 1.97
CA VAL A 22 2.41 -7.22 1.14
C VAL A 22 3.30 -8.45 0.97
N PRO A 23 2.85 -9.64 1.43
CA PRO A 23 3.60 -10.87 1.24
C PRO A 23 3.80 -11.17 -0.25
N ALA A 24 4.96 -11.77 -0.58
CA ALA A 24 5.29 -12.18 -1.95
C ALA A 24 4.31 -13.23 -2.52
N ALA A 25 3.78 -14.10 -1.65
CA ALA A 25 2.84 -15.14 -2.06
C ALA A 25 1.45 -14.56 -2.34
N VAL A 26 1.00 -14.70 -3.59
CA VAL A 26 -0.37 -14.39 -4.01
C VAL A 26 -1.33 -15.33 -3.27
N GLY A 27 -2.01 -14.82 -2.24
CA GLY A 27 -2.95 -15.58 -1.41
C GLY A 27 -2.71 -15.46 0.11
N ALA A 28 -1.49 -15.11 0.52
CA ALA A 28 -1.16 -14.93 1.94
C ALA A 28 -1.96 -13.79 2.60
N SER A 29 -2.16 -13.87 3.92
CA SER A 29 -2.85 -12.83 4.68
C SER A 29 -2.06 -11.54 4.68
N VAL A 30 -2.73 -10.46 4.28
CA VAL A 30 -2.16 -9.13 4.31
C VAL A 30 -2.76 -8.43 5.51
N PRO A 31 -1.94 -8.01 6.50
CA PRO A 31 -2.45 -7.19 7.58
C PRO A 31 -2.96 -5.88 6.99
N VAL A 32 -4.27 -5.65 7.10
CA VAL A 32 -4.94 -4.48 6.56
C VAL A 32 -5.44 -3.65 7.72
N SER A 33 -5.09 -2.36 7.70
CA SER A 33 -5.72 -1.35 8.55
C SER A 33 -6.61 -0.48 7.68
N TRP A 34 -7.68 0.09 8.23
CA TRP A 34 -8.59 0.94 7.46
C TRP A 34 -8.25 2.40 7.68
N SER A 35 -8.16 3.17 6.59
CA SER A 35 -7.88 4.61 6.66
C SER A 35 -9.18 5.41 6.64
N ARG A 36 -9.28 6.47 7.47
CA ARG A 36 -10.42 7.39 7.47
C ARG A 36 -10.26 8.46 6.41
N HIS A 37 -11.36 9.09 6.04
CA HIS A 37 -11.27 10.33 5.26
C HIS A 37 -10.54 11.42 6.05
N GLY A 38 -9.68 12.17 5.36
CA GLY A 38 -8.90 13.27 5.96
C GLY A 38 -7.66 12.86 6.76
N THR A 39 -7.40 11.55 6.96
CA THR A 39 -6.14 11.10 7.59
C THR A 39 -5.02 11.02 6.58
N LYS A 40 -3.86 11.58 6.94
CA LYS A 40 -2.63 11.49 6.14
C LYS A 40 -2.16 10.04 6.05
N ILE A 41 -1.66 9.65 4.88
CA ILE A 41 -1.02 8.35 4.68
C ILE A 41 0.37 8.36 5.35
N PRO A 42 0.67 7.42 6.28
CA PRO A 42 1.99 7.31 6.89
C PRO A 42 3.10 7.10 5.84
N ASP A 43 4.31 7.58 6.15
CA ASP A 43 5.49 7.34 5.31
C ASP A 43 5.70 5.83 5.10
N GLY A 44 5.87 5.42 3.85
CA GLY A 44 6.05 4.03 3.46
C GLY A 44 4.78 3.18 3.42
N ALA A 45 3.63 3.73 3.80
CA ALA A 45 2.37 3.03 3.70
C ALA A 45 1.67 3.33 2.37
N VAL A 46 0.96 2.33 1.84
CA VAL A 46 0.12 2.45 0.66
C VAL A 46 -1.35 2.43 1.05
N LEU A 47 -2.09 3.44 0.64
CA LEU A 47 -3.54 3.45 0.68
C LEU A 47 -4.09 2.90 -0.65
N LEU A 48 -4.70 1.72 -0.57
CA LEU A 48 -5.46 1.10 -1.65
C LEU A 48 -6.94 1.45 -1.50
N SER A 49 -7.50 2.16 -2.47
CA SER A 49 -8.90 2.56 -2.49
C SER A 49 -9.58 1.96 -3.72
N TRP A 50 -10.81 1.49 -3.58
CA TRP A 50 -11.58 0.95 -4.70
C TRP A 50 -13.02 1.42 -4.68
N ARG A 51 -13.62 1.53 -5.86
CA ARG A 51 -15.03 1.89 -6.05
C ARG A 51 -15.65 1.01 -7.11
N SER A 52 -16.76 0.36 -6.78
CA SER A 52 -17.57 -0.37 -7.76
C SER A 52 -18.23 0.62 -8.72
N THR A 53 -18.23 0.28 -10.00
CA THR A 53 -18.86 1.04 -11.08
C THR A 53 -20.20 0.41 -11.45
N SER A 54 -21.07 1.17 -12.13
CA SER A 54 -22.42 0.72 -12.52
C SER A 54 -22.44 -0.48 -13.47
N ASN A 55 -21.34 -0.73 -14.18
CA ASN A 55 -21.16 -1.87 -15.09
C ASN A 55 -20.60 -3.13 -14.40
N GLY A 56 -20.49 -3.14 -13.06
CA GLY A 56 -19.96 -4.28 -12.31
C GLY A 56 -18.43 -4.39 -12.28
N ALA A 57 -17.72 -3.42 -12.88
CA ALA A 57 -16.27 -3.30 -12.74
C ALA A 57 -15.89 -2.58 -11.44
N THR A 58 -14.59 -2.47 -11.19
CA THR A 58 -14.03 -1.79 -10.02
C THR A 58 -12.89 -0.87 -10.45
N ASP A 59 -13.02 0.41 -10.12
CA ASP A 59 -11.90 1.35 -10.23
C ASP A 59 -11.04 1.22 -8.97
N VAL A 60 -9.75 0.94 -9.14
CA VAL A 60 -8.79 0.80 -8.04
C VAL A 60 -7.73 1.88 -8.14
N SER A 61 -7.35 2.46 -7.03
CA SER A 61 -6.27 3.45 -6.94
C SER A 61 -5.36 3.14 -5.76
N ALA A 62 -4.07 3.42 -5.95
CA ALA A 62 -3.05 3.28 -4.91
C ALA A 62 -2.34 4.62 -4.70
N GLN A 63 -2.20 5.03 -3.44
CA GLN A 63 -1.46 6.23 -3.05
C GLN A 63 -0.39 5.86 -2.02
N LEU A 64 0.85 6.32 -2.22
CA LEU A 64 1.97 6.14 -1.30
C LEU A 64 2.10 7.35 -0.39
N GLY A 65 2.19 7.12 0.91
CA GLY A 65 2.65 8.12 1.85
C GLY A 65 4.18 8.22 1.79
N LEU A 66 4.67 9.43 1.64
CA LEU A 66 6.08 9.79 1.71
C LEU A 66 6.27 10.87 2.78
N ALA A 67 7.49 11.00 3.29
CA ALA A 67 7.86 12.08 4.20
C ALA A 67 7.45 13.47 3.66
N SER A 68 7.57 13.69 2.35
CA SER A 68 7.23 14.94 1.66
C SER A 68 5.73 15.14 1.37
N GLY A 69 4.90 14.09 1.46
CA GLY A 69 3.48 14.17 1.08
C GLY A 69 2.90 12.84 0.60
N GLU A 70 1.81 12.90 -0.13
CA GLU A 70 1.15 11.72 -0.72
C GLU A 70 1.34 11.73 -2.23
N VAL A 71 1.67 10.58 -2.82
CA VAL A 71 1.86 10.43 -4.27
C VAL A 71 0.97 9.32 -4.79
N THR A 72 0.28 9.60 -5.90
CA THR A 72 -0.45 8.57 -6.63
C THR A 72 0.54 7.58 -7.25
N LEU A 73 0.46 6.32 -6.83
CA LEU A 73 1.27 5.24 -7.39
C LEU A 73 0.70 4.73 -8.70
N ALA A 74 -0.59 4.44 -8.70
CA ALA A 74 -1.27 3.81 -9.82
C ALA A 74 -2.78 4.05 -9.76
N LEU A 75 -3.38 4.07 -10.94
CA LEU A 75 -4.82 3.92 -11.12
C LEU A 75 -5.07 2.76 -12.10
N TRP A 76 -6.01 1.91 -11.74
CA TRP A 76 -6.49 0.81 -12.57
C TRP A 76 -8.00 0.97 -12.77
N PRO A 77 -8.43 1.60 -13.88
CA PRO A 77 -9.84 1.77 -14.16
C PRO A 77 -10.48 0.47 -14.65
N ASN A 78 -11.77 0.30 -14.36
CA ASN A 78 -12.61 -0.78 -14.90
C ASN A 78 -12.03 -2.20 -14.73
N LEU A 79 -11.43 -2.53 -13.58
CA LEU A 79 -10.97 -3.89 -13.33
C LEU A 79 -12.15 -4.83 -13.06
N CYS A 80 -12.12 -6.00 -13.69
CA CYS A 80 -13.14 -7.04 -13.54
C CYS A 80 -12.57 -8.29 -12.87
N GLY A 81 -13.44 -9.09 -12.24
CA GLY A 81 -13.05 -10.35 -11.61
C GLY A 81 -12.07 -10.17 -10.44
N ASN A 82 -11.10 -11.07 -10.31
CA ASN A 82 -10.11 -11.03 -9.23
C ASN A 82 -8.99 -10.04 -9.52
N TRP A 83 -9.31 -8.75 -9.43
CA TRP A 83 -8.41 -7.63 -9.69
C TRP A 83 -7.20 -7.56 -8.75
N VAL A 84 -7.24 -8.27 -7.61
CA VAL A 84 -6.11 -8.37 -6.68
C VAL A 84 -4.84 -8.85 -7.38
N ARG A 85 -4.94 -9.79 -8.33
CA ARG A 85 -3.79 -10.32 -9.07
C ARG A 85 -3.13 -9.27 -9.96
N ILE A 86 -3.87 -8.24 -10.35
CA ILE A 86 -3.39 -7.14 -11.20
C ILE A 86 -2.63 -6.13 -10.34
N VAL A 87 -3.16 -5.79 -9.16
CA VAL A 87 -2.58 -4.75 -8.30
C VAL A 87 -1.45 -5.26 -7.40
N HIS A 88 -1.48 -6.55 -7.02
CA HIS A 88 -0.54 -7.14 -6.06
C HIS A 88 0.93 -6.97 -6.44
N PRO A 89 1.38 -7.20 -7.69
CA PRO A 89 2.78 -7.03 -8.06
C PRO A 89 3.30 -5.62 -7.78
N THR A 90 2.55 -4.59 -8.19
CA THR A 90 2.91 -3.18 -7.96
C THR A 90 2.99 -2.86 -6.47
N LEU A 91 2.03 -3.34 -5.67
CA LEU A 91 2.03 -3.12 -4.23
C LEU A 91 3.21 -3.81 -3.54
N HIS A 92 3.52 -5.04 -3.94
CA HIS A 92 4.65 -5.80 -3.41
C HIS A 92 5.98 -5.12 -3.72
N GLU A 93 6.19 -4.71 -4.97
CA GLU A 93 7.40 -4.03 -5.40
C GLU A 93 7.61 -2.70 -4.68
N VAL A 94 6.59 -1.85 -4.61
CA VAL A 94 6.70 -0.53 -3.99
C VAL A 94 6.97 -0.62 -2.48
N LEU A 95 6.23 -1.49 -1.78
CA LEU A 95 6.44 -1.69 -0.35
C LEU A 95 7.80 -2.33 -0.06
N GLY A 96 8.22 -3.30 -0.88
CA GLY A 96 9.54 -3.92 -0.78
C GLY A 96 10.68 -2.93 -1.03
N LEU A 97 10.56 -2.09 -2.06
CA LEU A 97 11.53 -1.04 -2.38
C LEU A 97 11.62 0.00 -1.26
N HIS A 98 10.48 0.45 -0.73
CA HIS A 98 10.48 1.39 0.38
C HIS A 98 11.16 0.78 1.61
N ALA A 99 10.84 -0.48 1.96
CA ALA A 99 11.47 -1.18 3.07
C ALA A 99 12.99 -1.31 2.90
N ALA A 100 13.46 -1.68 1.70
CA ALA A 100 14.89 -1.77 1.38
C ALA A 100 15.58 -0.40 1.50
N MET A 101 14.94 0.68 1.03
CA MET A 101 15.48 2.02 1.15
C MET A 101 15.54 2.49 2.60
N SER A 102 14.53 2.20 3.42
CA SER A 102 14.52 2.53 4.84
C SER A 102 15.63 1.79 5.59
N LEU A 103 15.82 0.50 5.30
CA LEU A 103 16.93 -0.29 5.83
C LEU A 103 18.30 0.29 5.44
N ALA A 104 18.48 0.67 4.17
CA ALA A 104 19.73 1.27 3.70
C ALA A 104 20.03 2.61 4.39
N LYS A 105 19.01 3.44 4.62
CA LYS A 105 19.14 4.71 5.37
C LYS A 105 19.58 4.45 6.81
N ASP A 106 18.99 3.45 7.47
CA ASP A 106 19.32 3.14 8.86
C ASP A 106 20.73 2.56 8.99
N ALA A 107 21.14 1.69 8.06
CA ALA A 107 22.52 1.20 7.99
C ALA A 107 23.53 2.33 7.79
N LEU A 108 23.22 3.29 6.91
CA LEU A 108 24.07 4.45 6.68
C LEU A 108 24.17 5.36 7.91
N ARG A 109 23.04 5.63 8.60
CA ARG A 109 23.02 6.41 9.85
C ARG A 109 23.87 5.74 10.93
N LEU A 110 23.73 4.42 11.09
CA LEU A 110 24.53 3.65 12.04
C LEU A 110 26.02 3.73 11.71
N ALA A 111 26.40 3.56 10.45
CA ALA A 111 27.80 3.66 10.03
C ALA A 111 28.38 5.04 10.35
N ASN A 112 27.64 6.12 10.10
CA ASN A 112 28.07 7.48 10.43
C ASN A 112 28.24 7.67 11.93
N HIS A 113 27.29 7.21 12.75
CA HIS A 113 27.41 7.30 14.21
C HIS A 113 28.63 6.56 14.77
N LEU A 114 28.99 5.41 14.19
CA LEU A 114 30.18 4.66 14.60
C LEU A 114 31.48 5.36 14.22
N LEU A 115 31.47 6.15 13.14
CA LEU A 115 32.63 6.96 12.75
C LEU A 115 32.79 8.19 13.65
N ASP A 116 31.70 8.85 14.02
CA ASP A 116 31.71 10.05 14.89
C ASP A 116 32.04 9.72 16.36
N ALA A 117 31.77 8.49 16.80
CA ALA A 117 32.06 8.01 18.15
C ALA A 117 33.54 7.60 18.36
N ARG A 118 34.38 7.77 17.34
CA ARG A 118 35.80 7.41 17.34
C ARG A 118 36.69 8.63 17.44
#